data_AF-A0A9Q4TGU2-F1
#
_entry.id   AF-A0A9Q4TGU2-F1
#
_cell.length_a   1.000
_cell.length_b   1.000
_cell.length_c   1.000
_cell.angle_alpha   90.00
_cell.angle_beta   90.00
_cell.angle_gamma   90.00
#
_symmetry.space_group_name_H-M   'P 1'
#
loop_
_entity.id
_entity.type
_entity.pdbx_description
1 polymer ?
#
loop_
_entity_poly.entity_id
_entity_poly.type
_entity_poly.pdbx_seq_one_letter_code
_entity_poly.pdbx_strand_id
1 'polypeptide(L)'
;MRKPSIFSNRYDEQMKKRKRIKIIFIVIAVLVLLIIASGILGNMLFGHNSAEKSKSKVQVKQSKKVNNTKINNSKKIEDSKEKDNINKEYLLKLSDGKEVKLLYDVVNNEKQYIGVMPKETKYTISPSKKSIALVENDTQKLILIDINGTSKEITKLQYVSSKGDIFKRENILKLNPNYIWCDEPKFLDDDNIVYISQLPWFNKSDTKYLWKYNISNNIHENNLPNMGEVSGKKIEYGNLTSEGLEVIVDGVKNTIIIKK
;
A
#
# COMPACT_ATOMS: atom_id res chain seq x y z
N MET A 1 25.32 22.45 -31.73
CA MET A 1 26.79 22.53 -31.54
C MET A 1 27.44 21.22 -31.97
N ARG A 2 28.51 21.28 -32.78
CA ARG A 2 29.29 20.11 -33.23
C ARG A 2 29.83 19.34 -32.01
N LYS A 3 29.89 18.00 -32.10
CA LYS A 3 30.39 17.16 -31.01
C LYS A 3 31.88 17.47 -30.78
N PRO A 4 32.33 17.66 -29.53
CA PRO A 4 33.73 17.88 -29.24
C PRO A 4 34.48 16.56 -29.42
N SER A 5 35.75 16.65 -29.78
CA SER A 5 36.59 15.46 -29.94
C SER A 5 36.69 14.72 -28.62
N ILE A 6 36.40 13.41 -28.69
CA ILE A 6 36.48 12.45 -27.59
C ILE A 6 37.92 12.30 -27.06
N PHE A 7 38.92 12.72 -27.84
CA PHE A 7 40.33 12.67 -27.48
C PHE A 7 40.87 14.01 -26.93
N SER A 8 40.00 15.00 -26.69
CA SER A 8 40.44 16.27 -26.10
C SER A 8 40.53 16.17 -24.58
N ASN A 9 41.63 16.66 -24.00
CA ASN A 9 41.83 16.73 -22.54
C ASN A 9 40.74 17.53 -21.79
N ARG A 10 39.94 18.33 -22.52
CA ARG A 10 38.81 19.11 -22.00
C ARG A 10 37.44 18.52 -22.32
N TYR A 11 37.37 17.26 -22.79
CA TYR A 11 36.12 16.61 -23.17
C TYR A 11 35.13 16.55 -22.00
N ASP A 12 35.59 16.12 -20.82
CA ASP A 12 34.75 15.98 -19.63
C ASP A 12 34.25 17.33 -19.11
N GLU A 13 35.07 18.37 -19.16
CA GLU A 13 34.68 19.72 -18.77
C GLU A 13 33.58 20.27 -19.69
N GLN A 14 33.72 20.04 -21.00
CA GLN A 14 32.72 20.47 -21.99
C GLN A 14 31.42 19.68 -21.85
N MET A 15 31.49 18.38 -21.55
CA MET A 15 30.32 17.54 -21.30
C MET A 15 29.60 17.92 -20.00
N LYS A 16 30.33 18.25 -18.93
CA LYS A 16 29.75 18.76 -17.66
C LYS A 16 29.04 20.10 -17.86
N LYS A 17 29.63 21.04 -18.62
CA LYS A 17 28.99 22.32 -18.97
C LYS A 17 27.69 22.11 -19.77
N ARG A 18 27.69 21.19 -20.75
CA ARG A 18 26.48 20.84 -21.52
C ARG A 18 25.38 20.22 -20.66
N LYS A 19 25.73 19.35 -19.70
CA LYS A 19 24.75 18.78 -18.74
C LYS A 19 24.11 19.88 -17.89
N ARG A 20 24.90 20.84 -17.38
CA ARG A 20 24.39 21.99 -16.60
C ARG A 20 23.48 22.89 -17.44
N ILE A 21 23.86 23.21 -18.68
CA ILE A 21 23.04 24.03 -19.58
C ILE A 21 21.70 23.35 -19.89
N LYS A 22 21.69 22.02 -20.16
CA LYS A 22 20.43 21.27 -20.38
C LYS A 22 19.51 21.32 -19.15
N ILE A 23 20.06 21.17 -17.95
CA ILE A 23 19.29 21.26 -16.71
C ILE A 23 18.70 22.67 -16.54
N ILE A 24 19.47 23.72 -16.80
CA ILE A 24 19.00 25.11 -16.72
C ILE A 24 17.84 25.36 -17.70
N PHE A 25 17.93 24.88 -18.94
CA PHE A 25 16.84 25.00 -19.91
C PHE A 25 15.55 24.28 -19.46
N ILE A 26 15.67 23.10 -18.83
CA ILE A 26 14.52 22.37 -18.29
C ILE A 26 13.87 23.16 -17.14
N VAL A 27 14.68 23.71 -16.23
CA VAL A 27 14.18 24.54 -15.11
C VAL A 27 13.44 25.78 -15.63
N ILE A 28 14.01 26.48 -16.62
CA ILE A 28 13.38 27.65 -17.24
C ILE A 28 12.05 27.26 -17.91
N ALA A 29 12.01 26.14 -18.64
CA ALA A 29 10.78 25.66 -19.28
C ALA A 29 9.66 25.36 -18.28
N VAL A 30 9.99 24.75 -17.13
CA VAL A 30 9.03 24.50 -16.04
C VAL A 30 8.53 25.81 -15.44
N LEU A 31 9.41 26.80 -15.26
CA LEU A 31 9.05 28.12 -14.72
C LEU A 31 8.08 28.87 -15.64
N VAL A 32 8.29 28.82 -16.95
CA VAL A 32 7.37 29.41 -17.94
C VAL A 32 6.00 28.72 -17.91
N LEU A 33 5.96 27.39 -17.79
CA LEU A 33 4.70 26.65 -17.68
C LEU A 33 3.92 27.00 -16.41
N LEU A 34 4.60 27.22 -15.28
CA LEU A 34 3.96 27.66 -14.04
C LEU A 34 3.35 29.06 -14.16
N ILE A 35 4.04 30.00 -14.83
CA ILE A 35 3.52 31.35 -15.09
C ILE A 35 2.26 31.29 -15.96
N ILE A 36 2.28 30.50 -17.04
CA ILE A 36 1.12 30.29 -17.91
C ILE A 36 -0.06 29.67 -17.13
N ALA A 37 0.19 28.65 -16.31
CA ALA A 37 -0.84 28.01 -15.50
C ALA A 37 -1.47 28.99 -14.49
N SER A 38 -0.68 29.85 -13.87
CA SER A 38 -1.18 30.87 -12.93
C SER A 38 -2.03 31.96 -13.60
N GLY A 39 -1.71 32.34 -14.85
CA GLY A 39 -2.50 33.30 -15.62
C GLY A 39 -3.86 32.79 -16.06
N ILE A 40 -4.01 31.47 -16.28
CA ILE A 40 -5.27 30.85 -16.71
C ILE A 40 -6.21 30.58 -15.52
N LEU A 41 -5.66 30.22 -14.34
CA LEU A 41 -6.48 29.97 -13.13
C LEU A 41 -7.05 31.26 -12.50
N GLY A 42 -6.41 32.41 -12.68
CA GLY A 42 -6.87 33.69 -12.12
C GLY A 42 -8.23 34.15 -12.67
N ASN A 43 -8.56 33.79 -13.91
CA ASN A 43 -9.79 34.23 -14.57
C ASN A 43 -10.99 33.27 -14.40
N MET A 44 -10.81 32.11 -13.76
CA MET A 44 -11.90 31.13 -13.55
C MET A 44 -12.44 31.12 -12.11
N LEU A 45 -11.74 31.78 -11.16
CA LEU A 45 -12.10 31.80 -9.73
C LEU A 45 -12.80 33.09 -9.26
N PHE A 46 -12.93 34.10 -10.13
CA PHE A 46 -13.56 35.40 -9.79
C PHE A 46 -14.66 35.80 -10.78
N GLY A 47 -15.69 34.97 -10.91
CA GLY A 47 -16.88 35.34 -11.66
C GLY A 47 -18.06 34.41 -11.47
N HIS A 48 -18.87 34.60 -10.43
CA HIS A 48 -20.31 34.90 -10.60
C HIS A 48 -20.97 35.29 -9.28
N ASN A 49 -21.96 36.15 -9.44
CA ASN A 49 -22.68 36.99 -8.51
C ASN A 49 -23.57 36.29 -7.48
N SER A 50 -23.76 37.05 -6.40
CA SER A 50 -24.82 37.03 -5.39
C SER A 50 -26.24 36.89 -5.97
N ALA A 51 -27.07 36.09 -5.29
CA ALA A 51 -28.53 36.28 -5.22
C ALA A 51 -29.08 35.66 -3.92
N GLU A 52 -30.18 36.21 -3.44
CA GLU A 52 -30.64 36.28 -2.06
C GLU A 52 -31.39 35.07 -1.48
N LYS A 53 -31.30 34.99 -0.14
CA LYS A 53 -32.33 34.71 0.89
C LYS A 53 -33.52 33.81 0.54
N SER A 54 -33.79 32.85 1.43
CA SER A 54 -35.01 32.90 2.26
C SER A 54 -34.93 31.98 3.49
N LYS A 55 -35.59 32.45 4.55
CA LYS A 55 -35.68 31.87 5.90
C LYS A 55 -36.69 30.72 5.92
N SER A 56 -36.50 29.74 6.80
CA SER A 56 -37.42 29.54 7.94
C SER A 56 -36.95 28.42 8.86
N LYS A 57 -37.29 28.63 10.13
CA LYS A 57 -36.89 27.91 11.33
C LYS A 57 -38.18 27.27 11.87
N VAL A 58 -38.22 25.96 12.12
CA VAL A 58 -39.22 25.38 13.02
C VAL A 58 -38.55 24.35 13.92
N GLN A 59 -38.72 24.61 15.21
CA GLN A 59 -38.25 23.85 16.35
C GLN A 59 -39.46 23.06 16.94
N VAL A 60 -39.16 21.86 17.45
CA VAL A 60 -39.64 21.28 18.72
C VAL A 60 -41.07 20.68 18.72
N LYS A 61 -41.19 19.37 19.00
CA LYS A 61 -41.55 18.89 20.35
C LYS A 61 -41.33 17.38 20.54
N GLN A 62 -40.67 17.13 21.65
CA GLN A 62 -40.42 15.88 22.35
C GLN A 62 -41.69 15.46 23.12
N SER A 63 -41.98 14.16 23.21
CA SER A 63 -42.76 13.62 24.33
C SER A 63 -42.18 12.28 24.79
N LYS A 64 -41.89 12.21 26.10
CA LYS A 64 -41.55 11.00 26.86
C LYS A 64 -42.86 10.36 27.33
N LYS A 65 -42.94 9.03 27.37
CA LYS A 65 -43.18 8.31 28.64
C LYS A 65 -42.85 6.83 28.54
N VAL A 66 -42.29 6.37 29.65
CA VAL A 66 -41.80 5.05 30.02
C VAL A 66 -42.96 4.18 30.53
N ASN A 67 -42.87 2.86 30.38
CA ASN A 67 -43.16 1.93 31.49
C ASN A 67 -42.49 0.57 31.27
N ASN A 68 -41.69 0.20 32.28
CA ASN A 68 -41.08 -1.10 32.51
C ASN A 68 -42.14 -2.20 32.69
N THR A 69 -41.80 -3.46 32.38
CA THR A 69 -41.85 -4.58 33.35
C THR A 69 -40.95 -5.73 32.87
N LYS A 70 -39.99 -6.12 33.72
CA LYS A 70 -39.18 -7.36 33.64
C LYS A 70 -40.01 -8.56 34.09
N ILE A 71 -39.90 -9.72 33.43
CA ILE A 71 -39.95 -11.04 34.09
C ILE A 71 -38.91 -11.98 33.48
N ASN A 72 -38.30 -12.74 34.39
CA ASN A 72 -37.15 -13.64 34.35
C ASN A 72 -37.16 -14.83 33.36
N ASN A 73 -35.94 -15.12 32.89
CA ASN A 73 -35.24 -16.43 32.82
C ASN A 73 -36.05 -17.73 32.86
N SER A 74 -35.84 -18.55 31.82
CA SER A 74 -35.47 -19.97 32.01
C SER A 74 -34.62 -20.47 30.84
N LYS A 75 -33.48 -21.07 31.19
CA LYS A 75 -32.56 -21.78 30.28
C LYS A 75 -33.28 -22.95 29.62
N LYS A 76 -33.10 -23.10 28.31
CA LYS A 76 -33.02 -24.43 27.69
C LYS A 76 -31.80 -24.46 26.79
N ILE A 77 -30.91 -25.39 27.15
CA ILE A 77 -29.73 -25.79 26.40
C ILE A 77 -30.23 -26.37 25.08
N GLU A 78 -29.79 -25.82 23.97
CA GLU A 78 -29.93 -26.45 22.66
C GLU A 78 -28.68 -26.12 21.85
N ASP A 79 -28.08 -27.19 21.31
CA ASP A 79 -26.89 -27.21 20.49
C ASP A 79 -26.85 -26.04 19.51
N SER A 80 -25.92 -25.09 19.76
CA SER A 80 -25.44 -24.24 18.68
C SER A 80 -24.49 -25.08 17.85
N LYS A 81 -25.05 -25.89 16.94
CA LYS A 81 -24.40 -26.21 15.67
C LYS A 81 -23.77 -24.92 15.18
N GLU A 82 -22.45 -24.95 15.07
CA GLU A 82 -21.66 -24.04 14.27
C GLU A 82 -22.45 -23.83 12.97
N LYS A 83 -23.09 -22.67 12.85
CA LYS A 83 -23.70 -22.28 11.60
C LYS A 83 -22.54 -22.16 10.65
N ASP A 84 -22.36 -23.17 9.80
CA ASP A 84 -21.69 -23.06 8.53
C ASP A 84 -22.33 -21.88 7.79
N ASN A 85 -21.80 -20.69 8.06
CA ASN A 85 -21.97 -19.56 7.18
C ASN A 85 -21.10 -19.96 5.99
N ILE A 86 -21.72 -20.57 4.98
CA ILE A 86 -21.04 -20.98 3.74
C ILE A 86 -20.61 -19.69 3.05
N ASN A 87 -19.48 -19.16 3.50
CA ASN A 87 -18.79 -18.07 2.82
C ASN A 87 -18.44 -18.58 1.43
N LYS A 88 -18.74 -17.79 0.41
CA LYS A 88 -18.36 -18.16 -0.96
C LYS A 88 -16.85 -18.10 -1.06
N GLU A 89 -16.26 -19.01 -1.83
CA GLU A 89 -14.81 -19.12 -1.90
C GLU A 89 -14.29 -19.16 -3.35
N TYR A 90 -13.09 -18.64 -3.52
CA TYR A 90 -12.23 -18.94 -4.67
C TYR A 90 -11.08 -19.84 -4.20
N LEU A 91 -10.70 -20.81 -5.03
CA LEU A 91 -9.50 -21.63 -4.82
C LEU A 91 -8.33 -21.02 -5.59
N LEU A 92 -7.25 -20.70 -4.88
CA LEU A 92 -6.00 -20.22 -5.46
C LEU A 92 -4.90 -21.26 -5.24
N LYS A 93 -4.32 -21.74 -6.33
CA LYS A 93 -3.13 -22.60 -6.30
C LYS A 93 -1.88 -21.74 -6.26
N LEU A 94 -1.09 -21.91 -5.21
CA LEU A 94 0.19 -21.25 -5.03
C LEU A 94 1.29 -21.98 -5.79
N SER A 95 2.40 -21.30 -6.01
CA SER A 95 3.52 -21.84 -6.81
C SER A 95 4.36 -22.88 -6.07
N ASP A 96 4.21 -22.96 -4.74
CA ASP A 96 4.74 -24.05 -3.90
C ASP A 96 3.85 -25.30 -3.89
N GLY A 97 2.74 -25.29 -4.66
CA GLY A 97 1.79 -26.39 -4.76
C GLY A 97 0.73 -26.41 -3.65
N LYS A 98 0.80 -25.49 -2.68
CA LYS A 98 -0.26 -25.32 -1.67
C LYS A 98 -1.49 -24.66 -2.28
N GLU A 99 -2.64 -24.85 -1.63
CA GLU A 99 -3.90 -24.24 -2.02
C GLU A 99 -4.41 -23.34 -0.89
N VAL A 100 -4.91 -22.17 -1.25
CA VAL A 100 -5.56 -21.24 -0.31
C VAL A 100 -6.97 -20.91 -0.78
N LYS A 101 -7.88 -20.77 0.18
CA LYS A 101 -9.28 -20.39 -0.05
C LYS A 101 -9.45 -18.90 0.22
N LEU A 102 -9.92 -18.16 -0.77
CA LEU A 102 -10.23 -16.74 -0.64
C LEU A 102 -11.72 -16.60 -0.31
N LEU A 103 -12.03 -16.23 0.92
CA LEU A 103 -13.39 -16.14 1.43
C LEU A 103 -13.99 -14.76 1.10
N TYR A 104 -15.16 -14.74 0.50
CA TYR A 104 -15.91 -13.52 0.21
C TYR A 104 -17.40 -13.65 0.55
N ASP A 105 -18.01 -12.49 0.78
CA ASP A 105 -19.45 -12.35 0.96
C ASP A 105 -20.02 -11.38 -0.09
N VAL A 106 -21.34 -11.36 -0.25
CA VAL A 106 -22.06 -10.42 -1.11
C VAL A 106 -22.93 -9.51 -0.25
N VAL A 107 -22.47 -8.29 -0.04
CA VAL A 107 -23.18 -7.27 0.75
C VAL A 107 -23.69 -6.20 -0.20
N ASN A 108 -24.99 -5.90 -0.17
CA ASN A 108 -25.63 -4.92 -1.06
C ASN A 108 -25.35 -5.20 -2.56
N ASN A 109 -25.40 -6.47 -2.96
CA ASN A 109 -25.07 -6.91 -4.32
C ASN A 109 -23.61 -6.67 -4.76
N GLU A 110 -22.71 -6.28 -3.85
CA GLU A 110 -21.27 -6.16 -4.11
C GLU A 110 -20.48 -7.25 -3.38
N LYS A 111 -19.53 -7.88 -4.08
CA LYS A 111 -18.59 -8.83 -3.46
C LYS A 111 -17.61 -8.09 -2.57
N GLN A 112 -17.32 -8.66 -1.40
CA GLN A 112 -16.29 -8.18 -0.48
C GLN A 112 -15.51 -9.36 0.09
N TYR A 113 -14.19 -9.29 0.06
CA TYR A 113 -13.35 -10.26 0.75
C TYR A 113 -13.51 -10.13 2.27
N ILE A 114 -13.56 -11.28 2.95
CA ILE A 114 -13.71 -11.38 4.40
C ILE A 114 -12.59 -12.18 5.06
N GLY A 115 -11.82 -12.97 4.30
CA GLY A 115 -10.69 -13.70 4.85
C GLY A 115 -9.98 -14.60 3.84
N VAL A 116 -8.91 -15.24 4.31
CA VAL A 116 -8.19 -16.28 3.59
C VAL A 116 -8.01 -17.47 4.52
N MET A 117 -8.13 -18.69 3.98
CA MET A 117 -7.77 -19.92 4.67
C MET A 117 -6.61 -20.64 3.95
N PRO A 118 -5.70 -21.27 4.70
CA PRO A 118 -5.75 -21.43 6.15
C PRO A 118 -5.29 -20.16 6.91
N LYS A 119 -5.60 -20.04 8.21
CA LYS A 119 -5.46 -18.77 8.99
C LYS A 119 -4.02 -18.31 9.14
N GLU A 120 -3.06 -19.22 9.03
CA GLU A 120 -1.62 -18.97 9.05
C GLU A 120 -1.09 -18.35 7.75
N THR A 121 -1.92 -18.24 6.72
CA THR A 121 -1.55 -17.56 5.48
C THR A 121 -1.24 -16.10 5.79
N LYS A 122 -0.11 -15.59 5.31
CA LYS A 122 0.25 -14.19 5.48
C LYS A 122 -0.46 -13.36 4.42
N TYR A 123 -1.51 -12.64 4.83
CA TYR A 123 -2.30 -11.84 3.91
C TYR A 123 -2.83 -10.56 4.55
N THR A 124 -3.29 -9.66 3.68
CA THR A 124 -4.06 -8.48 4.04
C THR A 124 -5.19 -8.29 3.02
N ILE A 125 -6.30 -7.73 3.46
CA ILE A 125 -7.41 -7.31 2.60
C ILE A 125 -7.33 -5.79 2.45
N SER A 126 -7.60 -5.28 1.25
CA SER A 126 -7.57 -3.84 0.97
C SER A 126 -8.70 -3.11 1.73
N PRO A 127 -8.59 -1.78 1.97
CA PRO A 127 -9.65 -1.05 2.67
C PRO A 127 -11.03 -1.13 2.00
N SER A 128 -11.08 -1.12 0.65
CA SER A 128 -12.33 -1.35 -0.09
C SER A 128 -12.84 -2.78 -0.04
N LYS A 129 -12.05 -3.72 0.50
CA LYS A 129 -12.29 -5.17 0.49
C LYS A 129 -12.39 -5.80 -0.89
N LYS A 130 -11.87 -5.12 -1.92
CA LYS A 130 -11.90 -5.58 -3.32
C LYS A 130 -10.62 -6.29 -3.75
N SER A 131 -9.58 -6.28 -2.91
CA SER A 131 -8.32 -6.94 -3.21
C SER A 131 -7.73 -7.65 -2.00
N ILE A 132 -6.94 -8.69 -2.26
CA ILE A 132 -6.09 -9.38 -1.28
C ILE A 132 -4.64 -9.25 -1.72
N ALA A 133 -3.73 -8.99 -0.78
CA ALA A 133 -2.30 -9.19 -0.98
C ALA A 133 -1.85 -10.32 -0.06
N LEU A 134 -1.17 -11.31 -0.64
CA LEU A 134 -0.76 -12.55 0.04
C LEU A 134 0.73 -12.80 -0.20
N VAL A 135 1.44 -13.29 0.81
CA VAL A 135 2.82 -13.76 0.69
C VAL A 135 2.87 -15.28 0.81
N GLU A 136 3.47 -15.94 -0.18
CA GLU A 136 3.76 -17.38 -0.11
C GLU A 136 4.88 -17.65 0.90
N ASN A 137 4.68 -18.58 1.84
CA ASN A 137 5.64 -18.84 2.92
C ASN A 137 7.01 -19.30 2.40
N ASP A 138 7.04 -20.26 1.46
CA ASP A 138 8.29 -20.92 1.07
C ASP A 138 9.06 -20.09 0.05
N THR A 139 8.34 -19.53 -0.92
CA THR A 139 8.97 -18.78 -2.00
C THR A 139 9.13 -17.31 -1.65
N GLN A 140 8.32 -16.75 -0.74
CA GLN A 140 8.19 -15.31 -0.50
C GLN A 140 7.76 -14.52 -1.74
N LYS A 141 6.82 -15.08 -2.52
CA LYS A 141 6.14 -14.36 -3.60
C LYS A 141 5.03 -13.50 -3.02
N LEU A 142 4.98 -12.23 -3.45
CA LEU A 142 3.86 -11.34 -3.16
C LEU A 142 2.86 -11.42 -4.31
N ILE A 143 1.62 -11.80 -4.00
CA ILE A 143 0.55 -12.03 -4.96
C ILE A 143 -0.58 -11.06 -4.65
N LEU A 144 -1.02 -10.31 -5.67
CA LEU A 144 -2.21 -9.48 -5.62
C LEU A 144 -3.38 -10.23 -6.26
N ILE A 145 -4.52 -10.26 -5.59
CA ILE A 145 -5.74 -10.89 -6.10
C ILE A 145 -6.85 -9.85 -6.15
N ASP A 146 -7.52 -9.74 -7.30
CA ASP A 146 -8.69 -8.86 -7.49
C ASP A 146 -9.99 -9.53 -7.00
N ILE A 147 -11.09 -8.77 -6.94
CA ILE A 147 -12.39 -9.26 -6.44
C ILE A 147 -13.01 -10.43 -7.24
N ASN A 148 -12.49 -10.69 -8.45
CA ASN A 148 -12.93 -11.79 -9.29
C ASN A 148 -12.13 -13.08 -9.03
N GLY A 149 -11.13 -13.04 -8.16
CA GLY A 149 -10.20 -14.14 -7.90
C GLY A 149 -9.02 -14.20 -8.87
N THR A 150 -8.82 -13.17 -9.71
CA THR A 150 -7.69 -13.11 -10.64
C THR A 150 -6.42 -12.73 -9.89
N SER A 151 -5.41 -13.59 -9.93
CA SER A 151 -4.13 -13.36 -9.26
C SER A 151 -3.04 -12.82 -10.19
N LYS A 152 -2.20 -11.93 -9.67
CA LYS A 152 -0.99 -11.40 -10.32
C LYS A 152 0.18 -11.43 -9.34
N GLU A 153 1.32 -11.97 -9.76
CA GLU A 153 2.57 -11.81 -9.01
C GLU A 153 3.06 -10.36 -9.10
N ILE A 154 3.29 -9.76 -7.93
CA ILE A 154 3.79 -8.39 -7.75
C ILE A 154 5.08 -8.38 -6.92
N THR A 155 5.79 -9.51 -6.84
CA THR A 155 7.05 -9.62 -6.12
C THR A 155 8.14 -8.74 -6.76
N LYS A 156 8.97 -8.10 -5.93
CA LYS A 156 10.24 -7.53 -6.41
C LYS A 156 11.19 -8.67 -6.80
N LEU A 157 11.24 -9.07 -8.07
CA LEU A 157 11.99 -10.25 -8.51
C LEU A 157 13.51 -10.15 -8.31
N GLN A 158 14.05 -8.93 -8.39
CA GLN A 158 15.47 -8.66 -8.20
C GLN A 158 15.72 -7.30 -7.52
N TYR A 159 16.85 -7.21 -6.84
CA TYR A 159 17.41 -5.95 -6.36
C TYR A 159 18.67 -5.63 -7.16
N VAL A 160 18.81 -4.36 -7.55
CA VAL A 160 20.00 -3.86 -8.26
C VAL A 160 20.69 -2.86 -7.33
N SER A 161 21.95 -3.13 -6.98
CA SER A 161 22.72 -2.24 -6.10
C SER A 161 23.05 -0.93 -6.80
N SER A 162 23.49 0.06 -6.01
CA SER A 162 24.03 1.31 -6.56
C SER A 162 25.27 1.12 -7.45
N LYS A 163 25.96 -0.03 -7.34
CA LYS A 163 27.09 -0.42 -8.18
C LYS A 163 26.67 -1.18 -9.45
N GLY A 164 25.39 -1.54 -9.57
CA GLY A 164 24.84 -2.28 -10.71
C GLY A 164 24.80 -3.80 -10.53
N ASP A 165 25.18 -4.32 -9.36
CA ASP A 165 25.10 -5.77 -9.08
C ASP A 165 23.64 -6.20 -9.00
N ILE A 166 23.32 -7.33 -9.63
CA ILE A 166 21.96 -7.88 -9.68
C ILE A 166 21.84 -9.06 -8.72
N PHE A 167 20.95 -8.92 -7.73
CA PHE A 167 20.61 -9.97 -6.78
C PHE A 167 19.20 -10.47 -7.10
N LYS A 168 19.11 -11.71 -7.59
CA LYS A 168 17.82 -12.35 -7.83
C LYS A 168 17.29 -12.96 -6.54
N ARG A 169 16.01 -12.79 -6.27
CA ARG A 169 15.33 -13.35 -5.10
C ARG A 169 15.59 -14.84 -4.93
N GLU A 170 15.35 -15.62 -5.97
CA GLU A 170 15.51 -17.08 -5.97
C GLU A 170 16.91 -17.52 -5.55
N ASN A 171 17.95 -16.81 -6.02
CA ASN A 171 19.33 -17.11 -5.68
C ASN A 171 19.64 -16.76 -4.22
N ILE A 172 19.13 -15.62 -3.74
CA ILE A 172 19.31 -15.20 -2.35
C ILE A 172 18.62 -16.17 -1.38
N LEU A 173 17.37 -16.54 -1.64
CA LEU A 173 16.65 -17.49 -0.80
C LEU A 173 17.25 -18.89 -0.84
N LYS A 174 17.82 -19.32 -1.97
CA LYS A 174 18.56 -20.59 -2.05
C LYS A 174 19.83 -20.59 -1.21
N LEU A 175 20.57 -19.48 -1.20
CA LEU A 175 21.83 -19.33 -0.45
C LEU A 175 21.60 -19.04 1.05
N ASN A 176 20.55 -18.29 1.36
CA ASN A 176 20.15 -17.94 2.71
C ASN A 176 18.64 -18.13 2.87
N PRO A 177 18.19 -19.36 3.20
CA PRO A 177 16.76 -19.66 3.36
C PRO A 177 16.04 -18.84 4.43
N ASN A 178 16.80 -18.30 5.40
CA ASN A 178 16.26 -17.47 6.47
C ASN A 178 16.18 -15.98 6.09
N TYR A 179 16.64 -15.60 4.89
CA TYR A 179 16.57 -14.23 4.43
C TYR A 179 15.11 -13.82 4.18
N ILE A 180 14.71 -12.67 4.71
CA ILE A 180 13.39 -12.10 4.49
C ILE A 180 13.46 -11.19 3.26
N TRP A 181 13.06 -11.71 2.11
CA TRP A 181 12.88 -10.95 0.89
C TRP A 181 11.57 -10.17 0.87
N CYS A 182 10.46 -10.82 1.24
CA CYS A 182 9.15 -10.21 1.33
C CYS A 182 8.34 -10.96 2.38
N ASP A 183 7.84 -10.23 3.37
CA ASP A 183 7.03 -10.79 4.45
C ASP A 183 5.99 -9.80 4.95
N GLU A 184 4.98 -10.29 5.65
CA GLU A 184 3.94 -9.49 6.33
C GLU A 184 3.39 -8.36 5.44
N PRO A 185 2.59 -8.65 4.40
CA PRO A 185 2.00 -7.62 3.56
C PRO A 185 0.90 -6.87 4.32
N LYS A 186 0.79 -5.56 4.12
CA LYS A 186 -0.27 -4.71 4.67
C LYS A 186 -0.68 -3.63 3.69
N PHE A 187 -1.98 -3.50 3.42
CA PHE A 187 -2.47 -2.37 2.64
C PHE A 187 -2.41 -1.08 3.47
N LEU A 188 -1.84 -0.03 2.90
CA LEU A 188 -1.96 1.35 3.39
C LEU A 188 -3.28 1.95 2.89
N ASP A 189 -3.56 1.77 1.61
CA ASP A 189 -4.79 2.17 0.94
C ASP A 189 -5.09 1.13 -0.16
N ASP A 190 -6.03 1.39 -1.08
CA ASP A 190 -6.34 0.42 -2.15
C ASP A 190 -5.26 0.32 -3.25
N ASP A 191 -4.26 1.20 -3.26
CA ASP A 191 -3.22 1.28 -4.29
C ASP A 191 -1.80 1.03 -3.74
N ASN A 192 -1.60 1.05 -2.43
CA ASN A 192 -0.29 0.93 -1.79
C ASN A 192 -0.27 -0.21 -0.78
N ILE A 193 0.69 -1.12 -0.95
CA ILE A 193 0.96 -2.24 -0.05
C ILE A 193 2.34 -2.04 0.55
N VAL A 194 2.46 -2.12 1.87
CA VAL A 194 3.76 -2.25 2.54
C VAL A 194 4.06 -3.70 2.90
N TYR A 195 5.34 -4.03 2.96
CA TYR A 195 5.84 -5.35 3.35
C TYR A 195 7.20 -5.21 4.02
N ILE A 196 7.55 -6.20 4.83
CA ILE A 196 8.82 -6.27 5.55
C ILE A 196 9.85 -6.99 4.68
N SER A 197 11.08 -6.47 4.65
CA SER A 197 12.21 -7.04 3.91
C SER A 197 13.52 -6.79 4.64
N GLN A 198 14.54 -7.62 4.41
CA GLN A 198 15.94 -7.32 4.75
C GLN A 198 16.66 -6.56 3.63
N LEU A 199 16.00 -6.36 2.48
CA LEU A 199 16.54 -5.51 1.43
C LEU A 199 16.75 -4.08 1.94
N PRO A 200 17.82 -3.39 1.53
CA PRO A 200 18.80 -3.82 0.52
C PRO A 200 20.01 -4.59 1.08
N TRP A 201 20.04 -4.95 2.36
CA TRP A 201 21.24 -5.42 3.05
C TRP A 201 21.25 -6.94 3.25
N PHE A 202 22.11 -7.62 2.50
CA PHE A 202 22.27 -9.08 2.59
C PHE A 202 23.12 -9.56 3.77
N ASN A 203 23.87 -8.65 4.41
CA ASN A 203 24.80 -8.95 5.50
C ASN A 203 24.32 -8.48 6.89
N LYS A 204 23.09 -7.94 7.00
CA LYS A 204 22.49 -7.48 8.26
C LYS A 204 21.32 -8.37 8.65
N SER A 205 21.63 -9.57 9.15
CA SER A 205 20.62 -10.60 9.43
C SER A 205 19.61 -10.21 10.51
N ASP A 206 19.90 -9.22 11.35
CA ASP A 206 19.00 -8.78 12.42
C ASP A 206 18.15 -7.57 12.05
N THR A 207 18.49 -6.85 10.97
CA THR A 207 17.85 -5.58 10.60
C THR A 207 16.83 -5.80 9.48
N LYS A 208 15.61 -5.31 9.71
CA LYS A 208 14.51 -5.32 8.74
C LYS A 208 14.19 -3.90 8.31
N TYR A 209 13.58 -3.79 7.16
CA TYR A 209 13.22 -2.57 6.48
C TYR A 209 11.78 -2.68 5.99
N LEU A 210 11.07 -1.56 6.01
CA LEU A 210 9.77 -1.49 5.39
C LEU A 210 9.89 -1.04 3.94
N TRP A 211 9.28 -1.81 3.06
CA TRP A 211 9.16 -1.51 1.64
C TRP A 211 7.71 -1.26 1.29
N LYS A 212 7.48 -0.44 0.28
CA LYS A 212 6.17 -0.16 -0.31
C LYS A 212 6.16 -0.62 -1.76
N TYR A 213 5.06 -1.21 -2.18
CA TYR A 213 4.68 -1.46 -3.55
C TYR A 213 3.45 -0.62 -3.90
N ASN A 214 3.50 0.13 -5.00
CA ASN A 214 2.34 0.83 -5.54
C ASN A 214 1.79 0.06 -6.75
N ILE A 215 0.49 -0.24 -6.72
CA ILE A 215 -0.20 -1.10 -7.69
C ILE A 215 -0.31 -0.40 -9.04
N SER A 216 -0.71 0.87 -9.04
CA SER A 216 -0.95 1.66 -10.27
C SER A 216 0.29 1.86 -11.13
N ASN A 217 1.46 2.09 -10.51
CA ASN A 217 2.71 2.33 -11.24
C ASN A 217 3.71 1.16 -11.20
N ASN A 218 3.40 0.09 -10.46
CA ASN A 218 4.23 -1.11 -10.34
C ASN A 218 5.65 -0.82 -9.81
N ILE A 219 5.78 0.12 -8.86
CA ILE A 219 7.06 0.51 -8.25
C ILE A 219 7.19 -0.06 -6.85
N HIS A 220 8.38 -0.60 -6.56
CA HIS A 220 8.82 -0.91 -5.20
C HIS A 220 9.85 0.11 -4.71
N GLU A 221 9.63 0.68 -3.53
CA GLU A 221 10.54 1.63 -2.90
C GLU A 221 10.59 1.42 -1.38
N ASN A 222 11.72 1.72 -0.75
CA ASN A 222 11.87 1.71 0.70
C ASN A 222 11.87 3.12 1.31
N ASN A 223 11.67 4.15 0.49
CA ASN A 223 11.50 5.52 0.93
C ASN A 223 10.01 5.82 1.12
N LEU A 224 9.53 5.75 2.36
CA LEU A 224 8.13 5.92 2.67
C LEU A 224 7.74 7.39 2.75
N PRO A 225 6.51 7.75 2.33
CA PRO A 225 6.01 9.11 2.47
C PRO A 225 6.15 9.61 3.91
N ASN A 226 6.80 10.76 4.07
CA ASN A 226 6.97 11.47 5.36
C ASN A 226 7.84 10.77 6.43
N MET A 227 8.31 9.55 6.17
CA MET A 227 9.15 8.79 7.12
C MET A 227 10.54 8.48 6.60
N GLY A 228 10.76 8.49 5.28
CA GLY A 228 12.05 8.07 4.74
C GLY A 228 12.19 6.55 4.76
N GLU A 229 13.43 6.08 4.89
CA GLU A 229 13.73 4.67 5.13
C GLU A 229 13.39 4.30 6.58
N VAL A 230 12.49 3.33 6.75
CA VAL A 230 12.12 2.80 8.07
C VAL A 230 12.80 1.46 8.28
N SER A 231 13.55 1.34 9.38
CA SER A 231 14.31 0.13 9.70
C SER A 231 14.38 -0.12 11.20
N GLY A 232 14.52 -1.39 11.59
CA GLY A 232 14.64 -1.82 12.97
C GLY A 232 14.83 -3.33 13.08
N LYS A 233 15.10 -3.83 14.29
CA LYS A 233 15.23 -5.29 14.52
C LYS A 233 13.87 -5.96 14.51
N LYS A 234 12.85 -5.28 15.02
CA LYS A 234 11.45 -5.71 15.04
C LYS A 234 10.59 -4.62 14.41
N ILE A 235 9.77 -5.01 13.44
CA ILE A 235 8.78 -4.13 12.80
C ILE A 235 7.45 -4.86 12.89
N GLU A 236 6.44 -4.17 13.44
CA GLU A 236 5.08 -4.69 13.59
C GLU A 236 4.07 -3.64 13.10
N TYR A 237 2.94 -4.09 12.54
CA TYR A 237 1.86 -3.19 12.18
C TYR A 237 0.85 -3.05 13.32
N GLY A 238 0.40 -1.83 13.54
CA GLY A 238 -0.75 -1.54 14.38
C GLY A 238 -2.02 -1.37 13.55
N ASN A 239 -2.86 -0.42 13.98
CA ASN A 239 -4.12 -0.14 13.30
C ASN A 239 -3.91 0.69 12.04
N LEU A 240 -4.76 0.45 11.05
CA LEU A 240 -4.95 1.37 9.93
C LEU A 240 -6.05 2.37 10.32
N THR A 241 -5.69 3.65 10.41
CA THR A 241 -6.60 4.74 10.81
C THR A 241 -6.79 5.73 9.67
N SER A 242 -7.63 6.75 9.89
CA SER A 242 -7.78 7.85 8.95
C SER A 242 -6.51 8.69 8.74
N GLU A 243 -5.55 8.63 9.66
CA GLU A 243 -4.27 9.33 9.56
C GLU A 243 -3.23 8.52 8.80
N GLY A 244 -3.32 7.19 8.84
CA GLY A 244 -2.33 6.31 8.25
C GLY A 244 -2.24 4.94 8.92
N LEU A 245 -1.23 4.18 8.51
CA LEU A 245 -0.90 2.89 9.13
C LEU A 245 0.06 3.10 10.30
N GLU A 246 -0.32 2.63 11.48
CA GLU A 246 0.58 2.58 12.62
C GLU A 246 1.64 1.50 12.40
N VAL A 247 2.90 1.84 12.65
CA VAL A 247 4.04 0.93 12.58
C VAL A 247 4.87 1.05 13.85
N ILE A 248 5.13 -0.08 14.50
CA ILE A 248 5.91 -0.17 15.73
C ILE A 248 7.28 -0.70 15.37
N VAL A 249 8.31 0.12 15.54
CA VAL A 249 9.69 -0.20 15.21
C VAL A 249 10.48 -0.25 16.50
N ASP A 250 11.01 -1.42 16.86
CA ASP A 250 11.76 -1.64 18.10
C ASP A 250 11.05 -1.10 19.36
N GLY A 251 9.72 -1.24 19.39
CA GLY A 251 8.86 -0.76 20.48
C GLY A 251 8.42 0.71 20.37
N VAL A 252 8.92 1.46 19.38
CA VAL A 252 8.53 2.87 19.14
C VAL A 252 7.43 2.95 18.10
N LYS A 253 6.30 3.54 18.48
CA LYS A 253 5.15 3.74 17.59
C LYS A 253 5.38 4.92 16.64
N ASN A 254 5.14 4.68 15.36
CA ASN A 254 5.19 5.65 14.26
C ASN A 254 3.93 5.51 13.39
N THR A 255 3.69 6.47 12.49
CA THR A 255 2.54 6.44 11.56
C THR A 255 2.98 6.76 10.14
N ILE A 256 2.70 5.85 9.20
CA ILE A 256 2.87 6.08 7.76
C ILE A 256 1.63 6.80 7.25
N ILE A 257 1.78 8.08 6.93
CA ILE A 257 0.67 8.93 6.49
C ILE A 257 0.28 8.57 5.05
N ILE A 258 -1.02 8.34 4.84
CA ILE A 258 -1.62 8.19 3.52
C ILE A 258 -1.93 9.60 3.01
N LYS A 259 -1.30 10.03 1.91
CA LYS A 259 -1.67 11.31 1.30
C LYS A 259 -3.07 11.17 0.69
N LYS A 260 -3.99 12.01 1.14
CA LYS A 260 -5.30 12.20 0.51
C LYS A 260 -5.17 13.00 -0.79
#